data_AF-A0A9Q1H6K2-F1
#
_entry.id   AF-A0A9Q1H6K2-F1
#
_cell.length_a   1.000
_cell.length_b   1.000
_cell.length_c   1.000
_cell.angle_alpha   90.00
_cell.angle_beta   90.00
_cell.angle_gamma   90.00
#
_symmetry.space_group_name_H-M   'P 1'
#
loop_
_entity.id
_entity.type
_entity.pdbx_description
1 polymer ?
#
loop_
_entity_poly.entity_id
_entity_poly.type
_entity_poly.pdbx_seq_one_letter_code
_entity_poly.pdbx_strand_id
1 'polypeptide(L)'
;MGVKLSFSKYAKDELVCAYSAIDTYLEMTRPLRTDNKFFISYLKPHKAVTKETISRWIKLVLGASGLNTDIFQALTRTASASAAFDTI
;
A
#
# COMPACT_ATOMS: atom_id res chain seq x y z
N MET A 1 -12.46 1.58 23.43
CA MET A 1 -11.06 1.86 23.82
C MET A 1 -10.19 1.49 22.62
N GLY A 2 -9.68 2.46 21.86
CA GLY A 2 -8.95 2.19 20.61
C GLY A 2 -7.48 1.83 20.90
N VAL A 3 -6.98 0.77 20.28
CA VAL A 3 -5.56 0.41 20.35
C VAL A 3 -4.76 1.46 19.58
N LYS A 4 -3.83 2.14 20.26
CA LYS A 4 -2.89 3.06 19.62
C LYS A 4 -1.71 2.24 19.09
N LEU A 5 -1.62 2.15 17.77
CA LEU A 5 -0.48 1.54 17.09
C LEU A 5 0.61 2.59 16.86
N SER A 6 1.87 2.22 17.08
CA SER A 6 3.04 3.05 16.79
C SER A 6 3.92 2.29 15.81
N PHE A 7 4.23 2.91 14.66
CA PHE A 7 5.08 2.33 13.64
C PHE A 7 6.38 3.14 13.56
N SER A 8 7.52 2.45 13.48
CA SER A 8 8.83 3.09 13.30
C SER A 8 9.25 3.04 11.83
N LYS A 9 10.02 4.03 11.39
CA LYS A 9 10.62 4.03 10.05
C LYS A 9 11.59 2.85 9.89
N TYR A 10 11.61 2.28 8.70
CA TYR A 10 12.58 1.26 8.32
C TYR A 10 13.87 1.97 7.90
N ALA A 11 14.95 1.80 8.65
CA ALA A 11 16.17 2.58 8.50
C ALA A 11 17.14 2.08 7.42
N LYS A 12 17.01 0.82 6.99
CA LYS A 12 17.98 0.19 6.08
C LYS A 12 17.85 0.67 4.64
N ASP A 13 16.61 0.89 4.19
CA ASP A 13 16.32 1.38 2.84
C ASP A 13 14.98 2.12 2.82
N GLU A 14 15.03 3.40 2.46
CA GLU A 14 13.84 4.27 2.43
C GLU A 14 12.87 3.90 1.30
N LEU A 15 13.37 3.35 0.19
CA LEU A 15 12.55 3.03 -0.98
C LEU A 15 11.56 1.88 -0.72
N VAL A 16 11.90 0.99 0.20
CA VAL A 16 11.04 -0.12 0.65
C VAL A 16 10.30 0.21 1.95
N CYS A 17 10.51 1.41 2.52
CA CYS A 17 9.91 1.78 3.78
C CYS A 17 8.42 2.16 3.62
N ALA A 18 7.54 1.27 4.10
CA ALA A 18 6.10 1.53 4.10
C ALA A 18 5.73 2.81 4.87
N TYR A 19 6.41 3.12 5.99
CA TYR A 19 6.15 4.35 6.75
C TYR A 19 6.41 5.59 5.88
N SER A 20 7.59 5.69 5.26
CA SER A 20 7.95 6.85 4.45
C SER A 20 7.04 7.00 3.23
N ALA A 21 6.66 5.88 2.61
CA ALA A 21 5.70 5.88 1.51
C ALA A 21 4.31 6.39 1.94
N ILE A 22 3.81 5.95 3.10
CA ILE A 22 2.53 6.40 3.67
C ILE A 22 2.57 7.88 4.03
N ASP A 23 3.63 8.31 4.71
CA ASP A 23 3.84 9.70 5.14
C ASP A 23 3.87 10.65 3.94
N THR A 24 4.68 10.32 2.94
CA THR A 24 4.77 11.07 1.68
C THR A 24 3.44 11.10 0.95
N TYR A 25 2.74 9.97 0.86
CA TYR A 25 1.42 9.91 0.23
C TYR A 25 0.43 10.83 0.94
N LEU A 26 0.36 10.79 2.27
CA LEU A 26 -0.54 11.62 3.07
C LEU A 26 -0.29 13.11 2.84
N GLU A 27 0.98 13.54 2.88
CA GLU A 27 1.38 14.94 2.65
C GLU A 27 0.99 15.42 1.25
N MET A 28 1.30 14.64 0.21
CA MET A 28 1.00 15.01 -1.18
C MET A 28 -0.50 15.09 -1.48
N THR A 29 -1.30 14.25 -0.83
CA THR A 29 -2.75 14.18 -1.06
C THR A 29 -3.57 15.03 -0.10
N ARG A 30 -2.94 15.62 0.94
CA ARG A 30 -3.58 16.51 1.91
C ARG A 30 -4.45 17.61 1.30
N PRO A 31 -4.02 18.37 0.27
CA PRO A 31 -4.86 19.43 -0.30
C PRO A 31 -6.05 18.91 -1.13
N LEU A 32 -6.07 17.63 -1.49
CA LEU A 32 -7.10 17.02 -2.33
C LEU A 32 -8.15 16.25 -1.52
N ARG A 33 -7.95 16.10 -0.20
CA ARG A 33 -8.83 15.28 0.63
C ARG A 33 -10.09 16.03 1.03
N THR A 34 -11.22 15.43 0.69
CA THR A 34 -12.55 15.79 1.21
C THR A 34 -13.06 14.76 2.21
N ASP A 35 -12.56 13.52 2.14
CA ASP A 35 -12.99 12.37 2.96
C ASP A 35 -11.90 11.92 3.94
N ASN A 36 -12.29 11.29 5.05
CA ASN A 36 -11.37 10.66 6.03
C ASN A 36 -10.88 9.25 5.61
N LYS A 37 -11.05 8.87 4.34
CA LYS A 37 -10.54 7.59 3.84
C LYS A 37 -9.07 7.73 3.48
N PHE A 38 -8.30 6.68 3.74
CA PHE A 38 -6.85 6.70 3.51
C PHE A 38 -6.53 6.89 2.02
N PHE A 39 -7.04 6.00 1.17
CA PHE A 39 -6.85 6.05 -0.29
C PHE A 39 -7.93 6.87 -0.98
N ILE A 40 -7.50 7.77 -1.85
CA ILE A 40 -8.34 8.59 -2.73
C ILE A 40 -8.05 8.32 -4.20
N SER A 41 -9.02 8.61 -5.07
CA SER A 41 -8.87 8.47 -6.52
C SER A 41 -7.94 9.55 -7.06
N TYR A 42 -7.15 9.21 -8.08
CA TYR A 42 -6.36 10.20 -8.82
C TYR A 42 -7.22 11.00 -9.80
N LEU A 43 -8.44 10.54 -10.12
CA LEU A 43 -9.39 11.26 -10.97
C LEU A 43 -10.18 12.26 -10.13
N LYS A 44 -10.37 13.49 -10.65
CA LYS A 44 -11.31 14.45 -10.07
C LYS A 44 -12.72 13.84 -10.05
N PRO A 45 -13.50 14.00 -8.96
CA PRO A 45 -13.26 14.86 -7.80
C PRO A 45 -12.54 14.19 -6.60
N HIS A 46 -11.51 13.36 -6.82
CA HIS A 46 -10.62 12.78 -5.79
C HIS A 46 -11.32 12.08 -4.62
N LYS A 47 -12.42 11.39 -4.92
CA LYS A 47 -13.23 10.65 -3.94
C LYS A 47 -12.47 9.45 -3.38
N ALA A 48 -12.89 9.00 -2.21
CA ALA A 48 -12.45 7.72 -1.66
C ALA A 48 -12.61 6.56 -2.67
N VAL A 49 -11.60 5.69 -2.76
CA VAL A 49 -11.64 4.51 -3.62
C VAL A 49 -12.24 3.29 -2.91
N THR A 50 -12.83 2.38 -3.69
CA THR A 50 -13.33 1.12 -3.15
C THR A 50 -12.22 0.08 -3.03
N LYS A 51 -12.51 -0.99 -2.29
CA LYS A 51 -11.60 -2.14 -2.17
C LYS A 51 -11.28 -2.76 -3.54
N GLU A 52 -12.25 -2.80 -4.45
CA GLU A 52 -12.08 -3.35 -5.80
C GLU A 52 -11.08 -2.53 -6.62
N THR A 53 -11.14 -1.19 -6.52
CA THR A 53 -10.17 -0.30 -7.18
C THR A 53 -8.75 -0.58 -6.69
N ILE A 54 -8.57 -0.71 -5.37
CA ILE A 54 -7.26 -1.02 -4.78
C ILE A 54 -6.78 -2.40 -5.25
N SER A 55 -7.64 -3.41 -5.24
CA SER A 55 -7.31 -4.75 -5.75
C SER A 55 -6.87 -4.73 -7.22
N ARG A 56 -7.52 -3.90 -8.06
CA ARG A 56 -7.12 -3.72 -9.46
C ARG A 56 -5.75 -3.04 -9.56
N TRP A 57 -5.47 -2.00 -8.78
CA TRP A 57 -4.16 -1.34 -8.76
C TRP A 57 -3.04 -2.30 -8.35
N ILE A 58 -3.26 -3.12 -7.32
CA ILE A 58 -2.28 -4.13 -6.89
C ILE A 58 -1.95 -5.09 -8.04
N LYS A 59 -2.99 -5.61 -8.74
CA LYS A 59 -2.77 -6.47 -9.91
C LYS A 59 -2.01 -5.75 -11.02
N LEU A 60 -2.36 -4.50 -11.33
CA LEU A 60 -1.66 -3.74 -12.37
C LEU A 60 -0.18 -3.52 -12.04
N VAL A 61 0.13 -3.14 -10.79
CA VAL A 61 1.53 -2.95 -10.34
C VAL A 61 2.29 -4.27 -10.40
N LEU A 62 1.67 -5.36 -9.95
CA LEU A 62 2.28 -6.68 -9.97
C LEU A 62 2.56 -7.17 -11.41
N GLY A 63 1.60 -6.97 -12.32
CA GLY A 63 1.76 -7.28 -13.74
C GLY A 63 2.84 -6.42 -14.40
N ALA A 64 2.93 -5.14 -14.05
CA ALA A 64 3.99 -4.25 -14.54
C ALA A 64 5.38 -4.67 -14.08
N SER A 65 5.48 -5.29 -12.90
CA SER A 65 6.72 -5.89 -12.39
C SER A 65 7.06 -7.25 -13.01
N GLY A 66 6.30 -7.71 -14.02
CA GLY A 66 6.53 -8.99 -14.70
C GLY A 66 6.02 -10.22 -13.94
N LEU A 67 5.24 -10.02 -12.87
CA LEU A 67 4.68 -11.11 -12.07
C LEU A 67 3.29 -11.49 -12.60
N ASN A 68 3.09 -12.78 -12.89
CA ASN A 68 1.84 -13.28 -13.47
C ASN A 68 0.69 -13.22 -12.45
N THR A 69 -0.17 -12.21 -12.58
CA THR A 69 -1.24 -11.88 -11.63
C THR A 69 -2.36 -12.92 -11.50
N ASP A 70 -2.46 -13.86 -12.44
CA ASP A 70 -3.47 -14.93 -12.42
C ASP A 70 -3.25 -15.91 -11.24
N ILE A 71 -1.99 -16.07 -10.83
CA ILE A 71 -1.57 -16.95 -9.73
C ILE A 71 -1.78 -16.27 -8.35
N PHE A 72 -1.94 -14.95 -8.32
CA PHE A 72 -1.85 -14.14 -7.10
C PHE A 72 -3.20 -13.82 -6.43
N GLN A 73 -4.25 -14.60 -6.72
CA GLN A 73 -5.52 -14.47 -6.03
C GLN A 73 -5.41 -14.73 -4.51
N ALA A 74 -4.26 -15.26 -4.02
CA ALA A 74 -3.96 -15.51 -2.61
C ALA A 74 -2.58 -15.02 -2.09
N LEU A 75 -1.72 -14.37 -2.89
CA LEU A 75 -0.29 -14.27 -2.56
C LEU A 75 0.21 -13.02 -1.81
N THR A 76 -0.64 -12.06 -1.43
CA THR A 76 -0.16 -10.94 -0.57
C THR A 76 0.24 -11.43 0.82
N ARG A 77 -0.42 -12.48 1.34
CA ARG A 77 -0.09 -13.07 2.65
C ARG A 77 1.14 -13.98 2.61
N THR A 78 1.28 -14.79 1.57
CA THR A 78 2.36 -15.78 1.46
C THR A 78 3.69 -15.18 0.98
N ALA A 79 3.69 -14.15 0.12
CA ALA A 79 4.92 -13.48 -0.30
C ALA A 79 5.57 -12.65 0.83
N SER A 80 4.75 -12.02 1.69
CA SER A 80 5.27 -11.33 2.90
C SER A 80 5.92 -12.31 3.88
N ALA A 81 5.48 -13.57 3.90
CA ALA A 81 6.06 -14.59 4.75
C ALA A 81 7.41 -15.05 4.20
N SER A 82 7.55 -15.27 2.89
CA SER A 82 8.79 -15.78 2.27
C SER A 82 10.02 -14.87 2.45
N ALA A 83 9.84 -13.56 2.66
CA ALA A 83 10.94 -12.64 2.98
C ALA A 83 11.26 -12.56 4.48
N ALA A 84 10.40 -13.11 5.35
CA ALA A 84 10.58 -13.13 6.80
C ALA A 84 11.30 -14.39 7.31
N PHE A 85 11.58 -15.37 6.44
CA PHE A 85 12.22 -16.63 6.82
C PHE A 85 13.75 -16.67 6.61
N ASP A 86 14.37 -15.60 6.10
CA ASP A 86 15.83 -15.53 5.95
C ASP A 86 16.46 -14.68 7.06
N THR A 87 16.48 -15.23 8.28
CA THR A 87 17.48 -14.93 9.31
C THR A 87 17.35 -15.94 10.47
N ILE A 88 17.91 -17.13 10.27
CA ILE A 88 18.48 -17.97 11.34
C ILE A 88 19.87 -18.40 10.87
#